data_AF-A0A914THQ8-F1
#
_entry.id   AF-A0A914THQ8-F1
#
_cell.length_a   1.000
_cell.length_b   1.000
_cell.length_c   1.000
_cell.angle_alpha   90.00
_cell.angle_beta   90.00
_cell.angle_gamma   90.00
#
_symmetry.space_group_name_H-M   'P 1'
#
loop_
_entity.id
_entity.type
_entity.pdbx_description
1 polymer ?
#
loop_
_entity_poly.entity_id
_entity_poly.type
_entity_poly.pdbx_seq_one_letter_code
_entity_poly.pdbx_strand_id
1 'polypeptide(L)'
;MTFSQKQALMTTWRILKTQANTLARKIFTDLEIASPKVKDIFYKAALVDCFVNKEPKRGATMDDHIKLLIQFFDDLIANIECETTTISMIKQVGQQHAILSQTCGFHSDIWEKLGEIAMEKICSTDIVQKTREAGRAWRCIIAFVTDELRCGFDGESRVFSRRSSAEHLFEENNEDLCQKLQQMRMDYTSTVPMN
;
A
#
# COMPACT_ATOMS: atom_id res chain seq x y z
N MET A 1 -23.92 6.66 -0.10
CA MET A 1 -24.10 6.95 -1.55
C MET A 1 -25.55 6.67 -1.96
N THR A 2 -26.18 7.54 -2.76
CA THR A 2 -27.58 7.34 -3.21
C THR A 2 -27.71 6.27 -4.30
N PHE A 3 -28.91 5.73 -4.52
CA PHE A 3 -29.18 4.75 -5.59
C PHE A 3 -28.77 5.29 -6.98
N SER A 4 -29.16 6.51 -7.32
CA SER A 4 -28.81 7.13 -8.61
C SER A 4 -27.31 7.30 -8.80
N GLN A 5 -26.57 7.62 -7.73
CA GLN A 5 -25.10 7.69 -7.77
C GLN A 5 -24.47 6.32 -7.97
N LYS A 6 -24.97 5.27 -7.30
CA LYS A 6 -24.51 3.89 -7.51
C LYS A 6 -24.73 3.45 -8.96
N GLN A 7 -25.91 3.70 -9.52
CA GLN A 7 -26.21 3.35 -10.91
C GLN A 7 -25.32 4.11 -11.90
N ALA A 8 -25.08 5.40 -11.65
CA ALA A 8 -24.16 6.20 -12.45
C ALA A 8 -22.72 5.67 -12.37
N LEU A 9 -22.25 5.27 -11.19
CA LEU A 9 -20.93 4.68 -11.00
C LEU A 9 -20.76 3.37 -11.78
N MET A 10 -21.68 2.41 -11.61
CA MET A 10 -21.65 1.14 -12.33
C MET A 10 -21.67 1.33 -13.86
N THR A 11 -22.53 2.24 -14.33
CA THR A 11 -22.69 2.50 -15.77
C THR A 11 -21.44 3.15 -16.36
N THR A 12 -20.87 4.14 -15.68
CA THR A 12 -19.68 4.85 -16.15
C THR A 12 -18.43 3.98 -16.04
N TRP A 13 -18.30 3.14 -15.00
CA TRP A 13 -17.18 2.19 -14.89
C TRP A 13 -17.15 1.19 -16.04
N ARG A 14 -18.31 0.62 -16.41
CA ARG A 14 -18.41 -0.31 -17.55
C ARG A 14 -17.82 0.27 -18.84
N ILE A 15 -17.97 1.58 -19.04
CA ILE A 15 -17.46 2.29 -20.21
C ILE A 15 -15.99 2.69 -19.99
N LEU A 16 -15.62 3.20 -18.82
CA LEU A 16 -14.23 3.52 -18.46
C LEU A 16 -13.30 2.31 -18.56
N LYS A 17 -13.81 1.11 -18.30
CA LYS A 17 -13.04 -0.14 -18.31
C LYS A 17 -12.31 -0.37 -19.64
N THR A 18 -12.88 0.06 -20.76
CA THR A 18 -12.25 -0.09 -22.09
C THR A 18 -10.94 0.70 -22.22
N GLN A 19 -10.77 1.76 -21.44
CA GLN A 19 -9.58 2.60 -21.40
C GLN A 19 -8.86 2.56 -20.04
N ALA A 20 -9.24 1.62 -19.15
CA ALA A 20 -8.76 1.61 -17.77
C ALA A 20 -7.25 1.32 -17.66
N ASN A 21 -6.67 0.53 -18.58
CA ASN A 21 -5.21 0.33 -18.64
C ASN A 21 -4.46 1.65 -18.86
N THR A 22 -4.89 2.44 -19.85
CA THR A 22 -4.27 3.74 -20.14
C THR A 22 -4.47 4.72 -18.99
N LEU A 23 -5.66 4.71 -18.38
CA LEU A 23 -5.99 5.59 -17.25
C LEU A 23 -5.16 5.24 -16.01
N ALA A 24 -5.11 3.96 -15.63
CA ALA A 24 -4.32 3.48 -14.50
C ALA A 24 -2.83 3.74 -14.71
N ARG A 25 -2.30 3.54 -15.93
CA ARG A 25 -0.92 3.90 -16.26
C ARG A 25 -0.64 5.38 -16.01
N LYS A 26 -1.51 6.27 -16.52
CA LYS A 26 -1.37 7.72 -16.27
C LYS A 26 -1.39 8.07 -14.79
N ILE A 27 -2.27 7.43 -14.01
CA ILE A 27 -2.34 7.63 -12.56
C ILE A 27 -1.01 7.24 -11.89
N PHE A 28 -0.48 6.06 -12.18
CA PHE A 28 0.79 5.61 -11.58
C PHE A 28 2.00 6.41 -12.07
N THR A 29 2.05 6.79 -13.35
CA THR A 29 3.11 7.65 -13.87
C THR A 29 3.11 9.02 -13.20
N ASP A 30 1.95 9.66 -13.05
CA ASP A 30 1.84 10.94 -12.36
C ASP A 30 2.18 10.79 -10.86
N LEU A 31 1.87 9.64 -10.25
CA LEU A 31 2.24 9.35 -8.87
C LEU A 31 3.76 9.21 -8.71
N GLU A 32 4.45 8.54 -9.63
CA GLU A 32 5.92 8.48 -9.63
C GLU A 32 6.57 9.86 -9.79
N ILE A 33 5.97 10.73 -10.61
CA ILE A 33 6.43 12.11 -10.79
C ILE A 33 6.23 12.90 -9.49
N ALA A 34 5.06 12.77 -8.87
CA ALA A 34 4.73 13.48 -7.63
C ALA A 34 5.50 12.94 -6.41
N SER A 35 5.83 11.65 -6.41
CA SER A 35 6.59 10.98 -5.36
C SER A 35 7.63 10.04 -5.96
N PRO A 36 8.88 10.51 -6.14
CA PRO A 36 9.97 9.71 -6.70
C PRO A 36 10.23 8.40 -5.92
N LYS A 37 9.88 8.35 -4.62
CA LYS A 37 9.92 7.13 -3.81
C LYS A 37 9.12 5.98 -4.41
N VAL A 38 7.97 6.28 -5.02
CA VAL A 38 7.11 5.27 -5.67
C VAL A 38 7.83 4.62 -6.84
N LYS A 39 8.56 5.42 -7.62
CA LYS A 39 9.41 4.92 -8.71
C LYS A 39 10.49 3.98 -8.20
N ASP A 40 11.17 4.37 -7.12
CA ASP A 40 12.20 3.55 -6.49
C ASP A 40 11.65 2.22 -5.97
N ILE A 41 10.42 2.23 -5.42
CA ILE A 41 9.74 1.01 -4.94
C ILE A 41 9.45 0.07 -6.10
N PHE A 42 8.86 0.56 -7.20
CA PHE A 42 8.60 -0.28 -8.37
C PHE A 42 9.89 -0.79 -9.00
N TYR A 43 10.94 0.02 -9.02
CA TYR A 43 12.25 -0.41 -9.49
C TYR A 43 12.86 -1.52 -8.62
N LYS A 44 12.84 -1.37 -7.29
CA LYS A 44 13.29 -2.41 -6.35
C LYS A 44 12.48 -3.70 -6.53
N ALA A 45 11.15 -3.59 -6.69
CA ALA A 45 10.30 -4.75 -6.95
C ALA A 45 10.67 -5.47 -8.25
N ALA A 46 10.93 -4.73 -9.33
CA ALA A 46 11.38 -5.30 -10.59
C ALA A 46 12.73 -6.01 -10.47
N LEU A 47 13.68 -5.45 -9.71
CA LEU A 47 14.96 -6.11 -9.44
C LEU A 47 14.78 -7.41 -8.67
N VAL A 48 13.99 -7.40 -7.59
CA VAL A 48 13.71 -8.61 -6.80
C VAL A 48 13.06 -9.69 -7.67
N ASP A 49 12.11 -9.31 -8.52
CA ASP A 49 11.46 -10.26 -9.43
C ASP A 49 12.47 -10.86 -10.43
N CYS A 50 13.40 -10.05 -10.96
CA CYS A 50 14.43 -10.52 -11.89
C CYS A 50 15.48 -11.43 -11.25
N PHE A 51 15.82 -11.26 -9.96
CA PHE A 51 16.95 -11.94 -9.31
C PHE A 51 16.55 -13.04 -8.32
N VAL A 52 15.37 -12.95 -7.70
CA VAL A 52 14.97 -13.82 -6.59
C VAL A 52 13.88 -14.80 -7.02
N ASN A 53 12.91 -14.36 -7.83
CA ASN A 53 11.80 -15.20 -8.26
C ASN A 53 12.17 -16.03 -9.50
N LYS A 54 12.58 -17.28 -9.29
CA LYS A 54 12.82 -18.24 -10.39
C LYS A 54 11.52 -18.73 -11.08
N GLU A 55 10.36 -18.42 -10.51
CA GLU A 55 9.05 -18.69 -11.11
C GLU A 55 8.22 -17.40 -11.23
N PRO A 56 7.43 -17.22 -12.31
CA PRO A 56 6.66 -16.02 -12.58
C PRO A 56 5.42 -15.97 -11.68
N LYS A 57 5.59 -15.70 -10.38
CA LYS A 57 4.48 -15.56 -9.44
C LYS A 57 4.38 -14.11 -9.00
N ARG A 58 3.60 -13.37 -9.80
CA ARG A 58 3.05 -12.02 -9.53
C ARG A 58 4.13 -11.02 -9.13
N GLY A 59 4.80 -10.47 -10.14
CA GLY A 59 5.66 -9.30 -9.95
C GLY A 59 4.89 -8.17 -9.25
N ALA A 60 5.59 -7.39 -8.45
CA ALA A 60 5.07 -6.16 -7.85
C ALA A 60 5.49 -4.94 -8.69
N THR A 61 5.52 -5.10 -10.02
CA THR A 61 5.88 -4.04 -10.96
C THR A 61 4.73 -3.05 -11.16
N MET A 62 4.99 -1.89 -11.76
CA MET A 62 3.93 -0.96 -12.15
C MET A 62 2.89 -1.64 -13.06
N ASP A 63 3.33 -2.47 -14.01
CA ASP A 63 2.42 -3.14 -14.94
C ASP A 63 1.49 -4.14 -14.24
N ASP A 64 1.95 -4.76 -13.16
CA ASP A 64 1.13 -5.61 -12.32
C ASP A 64 0.18 -4.78 -11.45
N HIS A 65 0.65 -3.67 -10.88
CA HIS A 65 -0.19 -2.74 -10.12
C HIS A 65 -1.28 -2.07 -10.97
N ILE A 66 -1.04 -1.84 -12.27
CA ILE A 66 -2.08 -1.39 -13.21
C ILE A 66 -3.21 -2.42 -13.27
N LYS A 67 -2.88 -3.71 -13.45
CA LYS A 67 -3.90 -4.78 -13.50
C LYS A 67 -4.62 -4.91 -12.16
N LEU A 68 -3.88 -4.86 -11.05
CA LEU A 68 -4.44 -4.92 -9.70
C LEU A 68 -5.38 -3.76 -9.41
N LEU A 69 -5.06 -2.54 -9.85
CA LEU A 69 -5.92 -1.36 -9.66
C LEU A 69 -7.24 -1.51 -10.44
N ILE A 70 -7.19 -2.04 -11.66
CA ILE A 70 -8.39 -2.28 -12.47
C ILE A 70 -9.27 -3.35 -11.81
N GLN A 71 -8.66 -4.47 -11.39
CA GLN A 71 -9.37 -5.53 -10.68
C GLN A 71 -9.96 -5.02 -9.36
N PHE A 72 -9.23 -4.20 -8.63
CA PHE A 72 -9.71 -3.57 -7.40
C PHE A 72 -10.97 -2.73 -7.64
N PHE A 73 -11.03 -1.93 -8.71
CA PHE A 73 -12.24 -1.18 -9.04
C PHE A 73 -13.39 -2.08 -9.51
N ASP A 74 -13.11 -3.19 -10.20
CA ASP A 74 -14.13 -4.20 -10.51
C ASP A 74 -14.75 -4.78 -9.23
N ASP A 75 -13.92 -5.21 -8.29
CA ASP A 75 -14.35 -5.83 -7.04
C ASP A 75 -15.07 -4.80 -6.14
N LEU A 76 -14.56 -3.58 -6.06
CA LEU A 76 -15.15 -2.47 -5.32
C LEU A 76 -16.57 -2.16 -5.81
N ILE A 77 -16.74 -2.05 -7.13
CA ILE A 77 -18.03 -1.68 -7.71
C ILE A 77 -19.02 -2.85 -7.65
N ALA A 78 -18.54 -4.09 -7.77
CA ALA A 78 -19.37 -5.28 -7.56
C ALA A 78 -19.88 -5.40 -6.11
N ASN A 79 -19.12 -4.92 -5.13
CA ASN A 79 -19.45 -5.04 -3.71
C ASN A 79 -20.00 -3.75 -3.07
N ILE A 80 -20.28 -2.70 -3.85
CA ILE A 80 -20.66 -1.36 -3.34
C ILE A 80 -21.94 -1.31 -2.49
N GLU A 81 -22.73 -2.39 -2.48
CA GLU A 81 -23.90 -2.53 -1.63
C GLU A 81 -23.59 -3.17 -0.26
N CYS A 82 -22.48 -3.91 -0.16
CA CYS A 82 -22.01 -4.50 1.09
C CYS A 82 -20.87 -3.66 1.67
N GLU A 83 -21.23 -2.71 2.54
CA GLU A 83 -20.29 -1.76 3.16
C GLU A 83 -19.19 -2.47 3.94
N THR A 84 -19.51 -3.44 4.80
CA THR A 84 -18.53 -4.17 5.61
C THR A 84 -17.49 -4.91 4.77
N THR A 85 -17.94 -5.63 3.74
CA THR A 85 -17.03 -6.34 2.81
C THR A 85 -16.15 -5.35 2.07
N THR A 86 -16.74 -4.25 1.59
CA THR A 86 -16.01 -3.21 0.87
C THR A 86 -14.93 -2.57 1.73
N ILE A 87 -15.26 -2.15 2.96
CA ILE A 87 -14.30 -1.56 3.91
C ILE A 87 -13.18 -2.54 4.20
N SER A 88 -13.52 -3.81 4.51
CA SER A 88 -12.53 -4.83 4.82
C SER A 88 -11.54 -5.04 3.67
N MET A 89 -12.04 -5.12 2.44
CA MET A 89 -11.23 -5.27 1.24
C MET A 89 -10.29 -4.09 1.03
N ILE A 90 -10.79 -2.85 1.17
CA ILE A 90 -9.97 -1.65 0.98
C ILE A 90 -8.88 -1.55 2.06
N LYS A 91 -9.24 -1.76 3.33
CA LYS A 91 -8.28 -1.73 4.44
C LYS A 91 -7.18 -2.78 4.27
N GLN A 92 -7.53 -3.98 3.81
CA GLN A 92 -6.57 -5.06 3.58
C GLN A 92 -5.48 -4.64 2.58
N VAL A 93 -5.84 -3.90 1.51
CA VAL A 93 -4.85 -3.36 0.57
C VAL A 93 -3.89 -2.40 1.28
N GLY A 94 -4.42 -1.47 2.08
CA GLY A 94 -3.60 -0.54 2.87
C GLY A 94 -2.64 -1.27 3.83
N GLN A 95 -3.14 -2.28 4.55
CA GLN A 95 -2.36 -3.10 5.48
C GLN A 95 -1.21 -3.83 4.78
N GLN A 96 -1.46 -4.42 3.61
CA GLN A 96 -0.44 -5.14 2.83
C GLN A 96 0.72 -4.24 2.41
N HIS A 97 0.48 -2.93 2.22
CA HIS A 97 1.52 -1.96 1.87
C HIS A 97 2.27 -1.42 3.10
N ALA A 98 1.80 -1.65 4.33
CA ALA A 98 2.40 -1.08 5.53
C ALA A 98 3.84 -1.55 5.77
N ILE A 99 4.22 -2.71 5.28
CA ILE A 99 5.61 -3.21 5.32
C ILE A 99 6.60 -2.29 4.57
N LEU A 100 6.12 -1.57 3.55
CA LEU A 100 6.93 -0.62 2.78
C LEU A 100 7.27 0.64 3.57
N SER A 101 6.55 0.92 4.66
CA SER A 101 6.85 2.03 5.57
C SER A 101 8.23 1.89 6.21
N GLN A 102 8.60 0.67 6.60
CA GLN A 102 9.87 0.39 7.25
C GLN A 102 11.03 0.23 6.26
N THR A 103 10.76 -0.39 5.12
CA THR A 103 11.81 -0.83 4.18
C THR A 103 12.06 0.14 3.03
N CYS A 104 11.06 0.95 2.69
CA CYS A 104 11.07 1.81 1.51
C CYS A 104 10.63 3.25 1.78
N GLY A 105 10.33 3.61 3.03
CA GLY A 105 9.89 4.96 3.39
C GLY A 105 8.56 5.35 2.72
N PHE A 106 7.69 4.37 2.49
CA PHE A 106 6.33 4.59 2.01
C PHE A 106 5.47 5.11 3.16
N HIS A 107 4.84 6.27 3.03
CA HIS A 107 4.00 6.84 4.09
C HIS A 107 2.61 7.20 3.57
N SER A 108 1.73 7.62 4.50
CA SER A 108 0.31 7.83 4.25
C SER A 108 0.02 8.98 3.28
N ASP A 109 0.96 9.90 3.12
CA ASP A 109 0.94 10.99 2.12
C ASP A 109 0.95 10.46 0.68
N ILE A 110 1.57 9.31 0.42
CA ILE A 110 1.55 8.67 -0.90
C ILE A 110 0.13 8.23 -1.26
N TRP A 111 -0.65 7.74 -0.29
CA TRP A 111 -2.07 7.41 -0.50
C TRP A 111 -2.91 8.66 -0.79
N GLU A 112 -2.68 9.76 -0.06
CA GLU A 112 -3.34 11.04 -0.35
C GLU A 112 -3.04 11.48 -1.79
N LYS A 113 -1.77 11.42 -2.20
CA LYS A 113 -1.36 11.81 -3.56
C LYS A 113 -1.97 10.90 -4.63
N LEU A 114 -2.02 9.59 -4.39
CA LEU A 114 -2.73 8.66 -5.27
C LEU A 114 -4.21 9.03 -5.41
N GLY A 115 -4.87 9.35 -4.29
CA GLY A 115 -6.27 9.76 -4.27
C GLY A 115 -6.53 11.05 -5.04
N GLU A 116 -5.69 12.07 -4.86
CA GLU A 116 -5.75 13.34 -5.59
C GLU A 116 -5.61 13.13 -7.10
N ILE A 117 -4.58 12.38 -7.51
CA ILE A 117 -4.30 12.10 -8.93
C ILE A 117 -5.43 11.26 -9.54
N ALA A 118 -5.88 10.21 -8.85
CA ALA A 118 -7.00 9.39 -9.30
C ALA A 118 -8.28 10.24 -9.45
N MET A 119 -8.55 11.13 -8.48
CA MET A 119 -9.68 12.04 -8.54
C MET A 119 -9.60 12.95 -9.76
N GLU A 120 -8.44 13.57 -10.02
CA GLU A 120 -8.21 14.40 -11.20
C GLU A 120 -8.41 13.61 -12.49
N LYS A 121 -7.71 12.48 -12.67
CA LYS A 121 -7.73 11.74 -13.94
C LYS A 121 -9.07 11.10 -14.24
N ILE A 122 -9.72 10.49 -13.24
CA ILE A 122 -11.00 9.82 -13.44
C ILE A 122 -12.12 10.85 -13.65
N CYS A 123 -12.17 11.91 -12.82
CA CYS A 123 -13.23 12.91 -12.93
C CYS A 123 -13.08 13.84 -14.15
N SER A 124 -11.91 13.86 -14.79
CA SER A 124 -11.67 14.58 -16.04
C SER A 124 -12.06 13.80 -17.29
N THR A 125 -12.50 12.55 -17.15
CA THR A 125 -12.98 11.78 -18.31
C THR A 125 -14.38 12.24 -18.74
N ASP A 126 -14.59 12.38 -20.05
CA ASP A 126 -15.87 12.81 -20.62
C ASP A 126 -17.05 12.00 -20.08
N ILE A 127 -16.87 10.69 -19.95
CA ILE A 127 -17.92 9.78 -19.47
C ILE A 127 -18.36 10.06 -18.03
N VAL A 128 -17.45 10.50 -17.17
CA VAL A 128 -17.76 10.88 -15.78
C VAL A 128 -18.36 12.29 -15.72
N GLN A 129 -17.95 13.18 -16.62
CA GLN A 129 -18.46 14.55 -16.69
C GLN A 129 -19.86 14.67 -17.31
N LYS A 130 -20.33 13.64 -18.03
CA LYS A 130 -21.66 13.64 -18.66
C LYS A 130 -22.81 13.89 -17.69
N THR A 131 -22.71 13.47 -16.43
CA THR A 131 -23.77 13.70 -15.44
C THR A 131 -23.21 14.17 -14.11
N ARG A 132 -23.98 14.98 -13.40
CA ARG A 132 -23.61 15.46 -12.05
C ARG A 132 -23.53 14.29 -11.06
N GLU A 133 -24.41 13.30 -11.23
CA GLU A 133 -24.49 12.11 -10.41
C GLU A 133 -23.23 11.26 -10.56
N ALA A 134 -22.73 11.05 -11.78
CA ALA A 134 -21.49 10.32 -12.02
C ALA A 134 -20.29 11.04 -11.39
N GLY A 135 -20.12 12.33 -11.65
CA GLY A 135 -19.05 13.12 -11.05
C GLY A 135 -19.08 13.11 -9.52
N ARG A 136 -20.27 13.20 -8.90
CA ARG A 136 -20.43 13.09 -7.44
C ARG A 136 -20.11 11.69 -6.92
N ALA A 137 -20.55 10.64 -7.63
CA ALA A 137 -20.29 9.27 -7.24
C ALA A 137 -18.79 8.93 -7.25
N TRP A 138 -18.08 9.33 -8.33
CA TRP A 138 -16.63 9.11 -8.45
C TRP A 138 -15.82 9.86 -7.39
N ARG A 139 -16.12 11.14 -7.14
CA ARG A 139 -15.44 11.87 -6.05
C ARG A 139 -15.69 11.22 -4.69
N CYS A 140 -16.93 10.82 -4.43
CA CYS A 140 -17.30 10.16 -3.18
C CYS A 140 -16.56 8.83 -2.98
N ILE A 141 -16.52 7.98 -4.01
CA ILE A 141 -15.89 6.66 -3.89
C ILE A 141 -14.37 6.76 -3.81
N ILE A 142 -13.73 7.68 -4.54
CA ILE A 142 -12.28 7.87 -4.51
C ILE A 142 -11.84 8.41 -3.15
N ALA A 143 -12.55 9.40 -2.60
CA ALA A 143 -12.27 9.92 -1.26
C ALA A 143 -12.40 8.80 -0.21
N PHE A 144 -13.51 8.07 -0.24
CA PHE A 144 -13.75 6.94 0.66
C PHE A 144 -12.67 5.85 0.56
N VAL A 145 -12.30 5.42 -0.66
CA VAL A 145 -11.22 4.45 -0.87
C VAL A 145 -9.90 4.96 -0.30
N THR A 146 -9.57 6.22 -0.55
CA THR A 146 -8.31 6.82 -0.08
C THR A 146 -8.26 6.84 1.45
N ASP A 147 -9.34 7.22 2.10
CA ASP A 147 -9.45 7.26 3.56
C ASP A 147 -9.33 5.87 4.18
N GLU A 148 -10.01 4.87 3.62
CA GLU A 148 -9.96 3.50 4.13
C GLU A 148 -8.61 2.81 3.86
N LEU A 149 -7.97 3.08 2.72
CA LEU A 149 -6.59 2.63 2.43
C LEU A 149 -5.62 3.16 3.49
N ARG A 150 -5.70 4.46 3.78
CA ARG A 150 -4.88 5.09 4.82
C ARG A 150 -5.17 4.52 6.19
N CYS A 151 -6.45 4.33 6.54
CA CYS A 151 -6.83 3.77 7.82
C CYS A 151 -6.22 2.37 8.02
N GLY A 152 -6.32 1.50 7.00
CA GLY A 152 -5.69 0.18 7.03
C GLY A 152 -4.18 0.25 7.14
N PHE A 153 -3.54 1.11 6.35
CA PHE A 153 -2.09 1.32 6.34
C PHE A 153 -1.56 1.84 7.69
N ASP A 154 -2.15 2.91 8.22
CA ASP A 154 -1.72 3.55 9.47
C ASP A 154 -1.86 2.61 10.67
N GLY A 155 -2.94 1.82 10.69
CA GLY A 155 -3.17 0.81 11.72
C GLY A 155 -2.04 -0.21 11.74
N GLU A 156 -1.71 -0.77 10.59
CA GLU A 156 -0.70 -1.84 10.47
C GLU A 156 0.73 -1.31 10.58
N SER A 157 1.02 -0.13 10.03
CA SER A 157 2.36 0.48 10.12
C SER A 157 2.76 0.76 11.57
N ARG A 158 1.80 1.10 12.44
CA ARG A 158 2.05 1.25 13.88
C ARG A 158 2.36 -0.07 14.56
N VAL A 159 1.72 -1.16 14.14
CA VAL A 159 2.00 -2.51 14.65
C VAL A 159 3.42 -2.93 14.27
N PHE A 160 3.81 -2.75 13.00
CA PHE A 160 5.16 -3.05 12.54
C PHE A 160 6.22 -2.23 13.29
N SER A 161 6.00 -0.92 13.48
CA SER A 161 6.92 -0.06 14.24
C SER A 161 7.11 -0.56 15.68
N ARG A 162 6.03 -0.93 16.39
CA ARG A 162 6.12 -1.46 17.75
C ARG A 162 6.86 -2.79 17.83
N ARG A 163 6.61 -3.70 16.88
CA ARG A 163 7.30 -5.00 16.83
C ARG A 163 8.80 -4.85 16.61
N SER A 164 9.19 -4.00 15.66
CA SER A 164 10.60 -3.71 15.40
C SER A 164 11.30 -3.10 16.62
N SER A 165 10.65 -2.16 17.33
CA SER A 165 11.20 -1.62 18.57
C SER A 165 11.33 -2.67 19.68
N ALA A 166 10.36 -3.57 19.81
CA ALA A 166 10.43 -4.65 20.80
C ALA A 166 11.55 -5.65 20.47
N GLU A 167 11.68 -6.06 19.21
CA GLU A 167 12.76 -6.95 18.73
C GLU A 167 14.14 -6.34 18.99
N HIS A 168 14.33 -5.04 18.70
CA HIS A 168 15.57 -4.33 18.99
C HIS A 168 15.92 -4.32 20.49
N LEU A 169 14.94 -4.11 21.37
CA LEU A 169 15.14 -4.16 22.83
C LEU A 169 15.52 -5.55 23.33
N PHE A 170 15.03 -6.62 22.69
CA PHE A 170 15.43 -7.99 23.03
C PHE A 170 16.86 -8.29 22.57
N GLU A 171 17.26 -7.80 21.38
CA GLU A 171 18.63 -7.93 20.87
C GLU A 171 19.63 -7.17 21.75
N GLU A 172 19.35 -5.91 22.10
CA GLU A 172 20.20 -5.11 23.01
C GLU A 172 20.37 -5.78 24.38
N ASN A 173 19.29 -6.31 24.96
CA ASN A 173 19.36 -7.01 26.25
C ASN A 173 20.18 -8.31 26.17
N ASN A 174 20.12 -9.04 25.05
CA ASN A 174 20.91 -10.25 24.86
C ASN A 174 22.40 -9.94 24.66
N GLU A 175 22.72 -8.84 23.99
CA GLU A 175 24.10 -8.36 23.86
C GLU A 175 24.69 -7.94 25.22
N ASP A 176 23.95 -7.18 26.03
CA ASP A 176 24.35 -6.80 27.40
C ASP A 176 24.54 -8.03 28.30
N LEU A 177 23.65 -9.03 28.21
CA LEU A 177 23.79 -10.29 28.93
C LEU A 177 25.02 -11.09 28.48
N CYS A 178 25.29 -11.15 27.17
CA CYS A 178 26.48 -11.82 26.64
C CYS A 178 27.78 -11.12 27.09
N GLN A 179 27.81 -9.78 27.10
CA GLN A 179 28.96 -9.02 27.61
C GLN A 179 29.19 -9.28 29.11
N LYS A 180 28.13 -9.29 29.92
CA LYS A 180 28.23 -9.63 31.35
C LYS A 180 28.75 -11.04 31.59
N LEU A 181 28.29 -12.02 30.82
CA LEU A 181 28.78 -13.41 30.91
C LEU A 181 30.25 -13.53 30.50
N GLN A 182 30.68 -12.79 29.47
CA GLN A 182 32.10 -12.72 29.06
C GLN A 182 32.97 -12.08 30.15
N GLN A 183 32.52 -10.98 30.76
CA GLN A 183 33.25 -10.32 31.84
C GLN A 183 33.42 -11.26 33.04
N MET A 184 32.36 -11.96 33.47
CA MET A 184 32.45 -12.93 34.57
C MET A 184 33.40 -14.09 34.27
N ARG A 185 33.48 -14.54 33.01
CA ARG A 185 34.45 -15.58 32.60
C ARG A 185 35.90 -15.07 32.67
N MET A 186 36.14 -13.81 32.30
CA MET A 186 37.46 -13.20 32.38
C MET A 186 37.91 -13.03 33.85
N ASP A 187 37.00 -12.56 34.71
CA ASP A 187 37.26 -12.39 36.15
C ASP A 187 37.55 -13.74 36.85
N TYR A 188 36.83 -14.80 36.47
CA TYR A 188 37.10 -16.16 36.93
C TYR A 188 38.48 -16.66 36.47
N THR A 189 38.84 -16.44 35.21
CA THR A 189 40.14 -16.89 34.67
C THR A 189 41.31 -16.12 35.29
N SER A 190 41.11 -14.87 35.68
CA SER A 190 42.13 -14.04 36.35
C SER A 190 42.35 -14.38 37.83
N THR A 191 41.44 -15.13 38.46
CA THR A 191 41.50 -15.49 39.88
C THR A 191 41.99 -16.91 40.15
N VAL A 192 42.20 -17.73 39.11
CA VAL A 192 42.78 -19.07 39.23
C VAL A 192 44.29 -19.00 38.96
N PRO A 193 45.16 -19.34 39.92
CA PRO A 193 46.59 -19.41 39.68
C PRO A 193 46.89 -20.54 38.68
N MET A 194 47.60 -20.22 37.59
CA MET A 194 48.18 -21.23 36.71
C MET A 194 49.26 -21.98 37.52
N ASN A 195 48.97 -23.21 37.91
CA ASN A 195 49.94 -24.17 38.45
C ASN A 195 50.71 -24.84 37.31
#